data_AF-A0A9W4TJY6-F1
#
_entry.id   AF-A0A9W4TJY6-F1
#
_cell.length_a   1.000
_cell.length_b   1.000
_cell.length_c   1.000
_cell.angle_alpha   90.00
_cell.angle_beta   90.00
_cell.angle_gamma   90.00
#
_symmetry.space_group_name_H-M   'P 1'
#
loop_
_entity.id
_entity.type
_entity.pdbx_description
1 polymer ?
#
loop_
_entity_poly.entity_id
_entity_poly.type
_entity_poly.pdbx_seq_one_letter_code
_entity_poly.pdbx_strand_id
1 'polypeptide(L)'
;MLARPENLNEAHDRLVAKKRKVQRKKHLLEIRQEIRETQQIYAEQKKPFFGLCFSKENLSISVIETVKDFMDQGDALHHCIFTNEYYTKKNSLILSAAIDNHPVETIEVSLQTLEIIQCRGPRNKYSKDHKKILNLLRKNLYQIKARIEKRKSDSPLVT
;
A
#
# COMPACT_ATOMS: atom_id res chain seq x y z
N MET A 1 16.50 58.43 11.26
CA MET A 1 15.55 57.46 10.67
C MET A 1 16.29 56.15 10.43
N LEU A 2 15.94 55.06 11.13
CA LEU A 2 16.49 53.74 10.84
C LEU A 2 15.71 53.14 9.67
N ALA A 3 16.36 53.03 8.52
CA ALA A 3 15.79 52.38 7.34
C ALA A 3 15.56 50.88 7.64
N ARG A 4 14.29 50.47 7.73
CA ARG A 4 13.90 49.07 7.78
C ARG A 4 14.21 48.45 6.41
N PRO A 5 15.03 47.39 6.30
CA PRO A 5 15.35 46.81 5.00
C PRO A 5 14.09 46.22 4.37
N GLU A 6 13.73 46.67 3.16
CA GLU A 6 12.49 46.29 2.47
C GLU A 6 12.47 44.82 1.98
N ASN A 7 13.57 44.08 2.08
CA ASN A 7 13.73 42.76 1.44
C ASN A 7 13.91 41.56 2.40
N LEU A 8 13.56 41.69 3.68
CA LEU A 8 13.65 40.57 4.63
C LEU A 8 12.73 39.40 4.25
N ASN A 9 11.52 39.68 3.75
CA ASN A 9 10.54 38.66 3.38
C ASN A 9 10.96 37.89 2.13
N GLU A 10 11.44 38.57 1.08
CA GLU A 10 11.88 37.91 -0.16
C GLU A 10 13.15 37.07 0.06
N ALA A 11 14.11 37.58 0.85
CA ALA A 11 15.29 36.82 1.24
C ALA A 11 14.91 35.60 2.10
N HIS A 12 13.97 35.76 3.04
CA HIS A 12 13.42 34.67 3.84
C HIS A 12 12.75 33.61 2.97
N ASP A 13 11.85 34.01 2.07
CA ASP A 13 11.11 33.10 1.18
C ASP A 13 12.06 32.31 0.26
N ARG A 14 13.08 32.97 -0.28
CA ARG A 14 14.13 32.32 -1.08
C ARG A 14 14.88 31.26 -0.26
N LEU A 15 15.25 31.57 0.98
CA LEU A 15 15.95 30.64 1.87
C LEU A 15 15.06 29.48 2.31
N VAL A 16 13.78 29.75 2.62
CA VAL A 16 12.78 28.72 2.94
C VAL A 16 12.58 27.78 1.75
N ALA A 17 12.42 28.32 0.54
CA ALA A 17 12.29 27.51 -0.67
C ALA A 17 13.53 26.64 -0.92
N LYS A 18 14.74 27.19 -0.70
CA LYS A 18 16.00 26.43 -0.81
C LYS A 18 16.08 25.32 0.25
N LYS A 19 15.72 25.61 1.50
CA LYS A 19 15.66 24.63 2.60
C LYS A 19 14.67 23.50 2.29
N ARG A 20 13.45 23.84 1.85
CA ARG A 20 12.42 22.86 1.46
C ARG A 20 12.90 21.95 0.32
N LYS A 21 13.59 22.49 -0.68
CA LYS A 21 14.18 21.70 -1.78
C LYS A 21 15.20 20.68 -1.27
N VAL A 22 16.10 21.09 -0.38
CA VAL A 22 17.12 20.19 0.21
C VAL A 22 16.46 19.11 1.07
N GLN A 23 15.52 19.50 1.94
CA GLN A 23 14.77 18.57 2.79
C GLN A 23 13.99 17.54 1.97
N ARG A 24 13.29 17.98 0.91
CA ARG A 24 12.57 17.08 0.00
C ARG A 24 13.50 16.08 -0.68
N LYS A 25 14.68 16.51 -1.15
CA LYS A 25 15.67 15.60 -1.74
C LYS A 25 16.16 14.57 -0.74
N LYS A 26 16.50 15.00 0.48
CA LYS A 26 16.97 14.09 1.54
C LYS A 26 15.90 13.06 1.90
N HIS A 27 14.67 13.52 2.12
CA HIS A 27 13.54 12.68 2.46
C HIS A 27 13.23 11.64 1.36
N LEU A 28 13.30 12.03 0.08
CA LEU A 28 13.13 11.10 -1.03
C LEU A 28 14.22 10.02 -1.09
N LEU A 29 15.46 10.35 -0.68
CA LEU A 29 16.54 9.37 -0.59
C LEU A 29 16.32 8.40 0.58
N GLU A 30 15.92 8.93 1.73
CA GLU A 30 15.58 8.14 2.92
C GLU A 30 14.46 7.14 2.62
N ILE A 31 13.33 7.60 2.05
CA ILE A 31 12.21 6.72 1.64
C ILE A 31 12.67 5.67 0.64
N ARG A 32 13.50 6.04 -0.36
CA ARG A 32 13.99 5.06 -1.36
C ARG A 32 14.83 3.97 -0.74
N GLN A 33 15.63 4.30 0.27
CA GLN A 33 16.44 3.32 0.99
C GLN A 33 15.54 2.40 1.81
N GLU A 34 14.60 2.96 2.57
CA GLU A 34 13.64 2.21 3.37
C GLU A 34 12.80 1.24 2.52
N ILE A 35 12.29 1.69 1.36
CA ILE A 35 11.55 0.85 0.43
C ILE A 35 12.42 -0.32 -0.04
N ARG A 36 13.70 -0.11 -0.36
CA ARG A 36 14.59 -1.20 -0.82
C ARG A 36 14.81 -2.25 0.26
N GLU A 37 15.14 -1.81 1.48
CA GLU A 37 15.41 -2.70 2.60
C GLU A 37 14.15 -3.50 2.96
N THR A 38 13.00 -2.83 3.00
CA THR A 38 11.74 -3.46 3.38
C THR A 38 11.15 -4.33 2.27
N GLN A 39 11.40 -4.00 1.00
CA GLN A 39 10.91 -4.79 -0.14
C GLN A 39 11.43 -6.23 -0.10
N GLN A 40 12.68 -6.44 0.32
CA GLN A 40 13.27 -7.78 0.40
C GLN A 40 12.51 -8.65 1.40
N ILE A 41 12.33 -8.13 2.62
CA ILE A 41 11.58 -8.79 3.70
C ILE A 41 10.13 -9.03 3.28
N TYR A 42 9.49 -8.03 2.66
CA TYR A 42 8.12 -8.14 2.18
C TYR A 42 7.96 -9.23 1.12
N ALA A 43 8.84 -9.24 0.13
CA ALA A 43 8.82 -10.21 -0.95
C ALA A 43 9.00 -11.63 -0.39
N GLU A 44 9.95 -11.88 0.49
CA GLU A 44 10.13 -13.20 1.12
C GLU A 44 8.87 -13.69 1.83
N GLN A 45 8.19 -12.80 2.57
CA GLN A 45 7.00 -13.16 3.33
C GLN A 45 5.76 -13.37 2.46
N LYS A 46 5.61 -12.61 1.37
CA LYS A 46 4.38 -12.55 0.58
C LYS A 46 4.47 -13.18 -0.81
N LYS A 47 5.67 -13.60 -1.25
CA LYS A 47 5.91 -14.27 -2.55
C LYS A 47 4.91 -15.38 -2.91
N PRO A 48 4.44 -16.25 -1.98
CA PRO A 48 3.44 -17.26 -2.33
C PRO A 48 2.11 -16.71 -2.88
N PHE A 49 1.80 -15.45 -2.59
CA PHE A 49 0.58 -14.76 -3.00
C PHE A 49 0.77 -13.88 -4.24
N PHE A 50 2.01 -13.62 -4.67
CA PHE A 50 2.25 -12.83 -5.87
C PHE A 50 1.67 -13.52 -7.12
N GLY A 51 1.24 -12.71 -8.09
CA GLY A 51 0.50 -13.11 -9.27
C GLY A 51 -0.98 -13.43 -9.03
N LEU A 52 -1.47 -13.35 -7.79
CA LEU A 52 -2.88 -13.57 -7.49
C LEU A 52 -3.71 -12.35 -7.91
N CYS A 53 -4.58 -12.56 -8.89
CA CYS A 53 -5.46 -11.55 -9.44
C CYS A 53 -6.83 -12.17 -9.73
N PHE A 54 -7.89 -11.44 -9.38
CA PHE A 54 -9.28 -11.80 -9.63
C PHE A 54 -9.90 -10.71 -10.48
N SER A 55 -10.50 -11.08 -11.61
CA SER A 55 -11.15 -10.12 -12.49
C SER A 55 -12.58 -10.51 -12.80
N LYS A 56 -13.42 -9.50 -12.96
CA LYS A 56 -14.78 -9.62 -13.50
C LYS A 56 -15.15 -8.31 -14.19
N GLU A 57 -15.45 -8.38 -15.47
CA GLU A 57 -15.77 -7.20 -16.30
C GLU A 57 -14.64 -6.15 -16.19
N ASN A 58 -14.94 -4.94 -15.71
CA ASN A 58 -13.95 -3.88 -15.49
C ASN A 58 -13.35 -3.84 -14.08
N LEU A 59 -13.76 -4.74 -13.18
CA LEU A 59 -13.24 -4.85 -11.82
C LEU A 59 -12.10 -5.86 -11.76
N SER A 60 -10.97 -5.45 -11.20
CA SER A 60 -9.86 -6.33 -10.84
C SER A 60 -9.51 -6.19 -9.36
N ILE A 61 -9.06 -7.28 -8.75
CA ILE A 61 -8.53 -7.34 -7.38
C ILE A 61 -7.21 -8.10 -7.44
N SER A 62 -6.11 -7.45 -7.10
CA SER A 62 -4.78 -8.06 -7.12
C SER A 62 -4.01 -7.79 -5.84
N VAL A 63 -3.06 -8.65 -5.50
CA VAL A 63 -2.15 -8.43 -4.38
C VAL A 63 -1.27 -7.21 -4.68
N ILE A 64 -1.01 -6.38 -3.67
CA ILE A 64 0.02 -5.33 -3.77
C ILE A 64 1.38 -5.99 -3.61
N GLU A 65 2.22 -6.02 -4.65
CA GLU A 65 3.44 -6.83 -4.65
C GLU A 65 4.70 -6.07 -4.21
N THR A 66 4.66 -4.73 -4.27
CA THR A 66 5.80 -3.90 -3.87
C THR A 66 5.44 -2.87 -2.81
N VAL A 67 6.38 -2.59 -1.91
CA VAL A 67 6.30 -1.55 -0.88
C VAL A 67 6.11 -0.17 -1.52
N LYS A 68 6.65 0.05 -2.73
CA LYS A 68 6.38 1.26 -3.51
C LYS A 68 4.90 1.37 -3.91
N ASP A 69 4.26 0.27 -4.30
CA ASP A 69 2.84 0.30 -4.65
C ASP A 69 1.96 0.64 -3.45
N PHE A 70 2.37 0.30 -2.21
CA PHE A 70 1.68 0.79 -1.01
C PHE A 70 1.67 2.32 -0.92
N MET A 71 2.80 2.96 -1.27
CA MET A 71 2.92 4.42 -1.31
C MET A 71 2.02 5.00 -2.40
N ASP A 72 2.09 4.47 -3.63
CA ASP A 72 1.30 4.95 -4.77
C ASP A 72 -0.21 4.80 -4.53
N GLN A 73 -0.64 3.68 -3.94
CA GLN A 73 -2.04 3.40 -3.56
C GLN A 73 -2.49 4.29 -2.40
N GLY A 74 -1.60 4.54 -1.43
CA GLY A 74 -1.84 5.45 -0.32
C GLY A 74 -2.09 6.89 -0.79
N ASP A 75 -1.27 7.35 -1.74
CA ASP A 75 -1.39 8.66 -2.38
C ASP A 75 -2.67 8.78 -3.22
N ALA A 76 -2.98 7.77 -4.04
CA ALA A 76 -4.16 7.76 -4.91
C ALA A 76 -5.49 7.78 -4.13
N LEU A 77 -5.55 7.06 -3.02
CA LEU A 77 -6.75 6.95 -2.18
C LEU A 77 -6.73 7.90 -0.97
N HIS A 78 -5.66 8.68 -0.78
CA HIS A 78 -5.44 9.53 0.39
C HIS A 78 -5.65 8.79 1.72
N HIS A 79 -5.08 7.59 1.85
CA HIS A 79 -5.19 6.79 3.08
C HIS A 79 -3.86 6.16 3.48
N CYS A 80 -3.67 5.98 4.78
CA CYS A 80 -2.37 5.82 5.43
C CYS A 80 -1.75 4.41 5.33
N ILE A 81 -1.96 3.65 4.25
CA ILE A 81 -1.49 2.24 4.18
C ILE A 81 0.04 2.09 4.16
N PHE A 82 0.75 3.04 3.57
CA PHE A 82 2.22 3.07 3.60
C PHE A 82 2.72 3.53 4.96
N THR A 83 2.21 4.66 5.46
CA THR A 83 2.61 5.24 6.75
C THR A 83 2.25 4.38 7.96
N ASN A 84 1.25 3.51 7.84
CA ASN A 84 0.88 2.54 8.88
C ASN A 84 1.58 1.19 8.70
N GLU A 85 2.57 1.13 7.79
CA GLU A 85 3.47 -0.01 7.61
C GLU A 85 2.75 -1.35 7.37
N TYR A 86 1.64 -1.36 6.63
CA TYR A 86 0.88 -2.60 6.43
C TYR A 86 1.70 -3.72 5.77
N TYR A 87 2.77 -3.37 5.07
CA TYR A 87 3.74 -4.31 4.52
C TYR A 87 4.52 -5.09 5.60
N THR A 88 4.62 -4.61 6.84
CA THR A 88 5.29 -5.34 7.93
C THR A 88 4.39 -6.38 8.61
N LYS A 89 3.07 -6.32 8.38
CA LYS A 89 2.10 -7.22 9.01
C LYS A 89 2.18 -8.63 8.42
N LYS A 90 2.84 -9.54 9.15
CA LYS A 90 3.05 -10.95 8.72
C LYS A 90 1.75 -11.70 8.42
N ASN A 91 0.71 -11.49 9.20
CA ASN A 91 -0.57 -12.20 9.09
C ASN A 91 -1.63 -11.45 8.26
N SER A 92 -1.27 -10.34 7.62
CA SER A 92 -2.18 -9.60 6.73
C SER A 92 -1.75 -9.74 5.27
N LEU A 93 -2.70 -9.84 4.36
CA LEU A 93 -2.48 -9.72 2.92
C LEU A 93 -3.26 -8.51 2.41
N ILE A 94 -2.56 -7.60 1.73
CA ILE A 94 -3.16 -6.38 1.22
C ILE A 94 -3.37 -6.51 -0.27
N LEU A 95 -4.62 -6.28 -0.69
CA LEU A 95 -5.03 -6.31 -2.08
C LEU A 95 -5.49 -4.90 -2.51
N SER A 96 -5.27 -4.57 -3.77
CA SER A 96 -5.85 -3.41 -4.43
C SER A 96 -7.03 -3.86 -5.28
N ALA A 97 -8.18 -3.19 -5.12
CA ALA A 97 -9.30 -3.29 -6.03
C ALA A 97 -9.25 -2.09 -6.99
N ALA A 98 -9.33 -2.36 -8.29
CA ALA A 98 -9.32 -1.36 -9.33
C ALA A 98 -10.51 -1.51 -10.28
N ILE A 99 -11.04 -0.36 -10.73
CA ILE A 99 -12.04 -0.27 -11.78
C ILE A 99 -11.37 0.40 -12.97
N ASP A 100 -11.40 -0.24 -14.15
CA ASP A 100 -10.75 0.30 -15.36
C ASP A 100 -9.27 0.67 -15.10
N ASN A 101 -8.56 -0.19 -14.35
CA ASN A 101 -7.18 -0.02 -13.89
C ASN A 101 -6.93 1.17 -12.93
N HIS A 102 -7.97 1.83 -12.45
CA HIS A 102 -7.86 2.89 -11.44
C HIS A 102 -8.18 2.31 -10.05
N PRO A 103 -7.28 2.46 -9.07
CA PRO A 103 -7.54 2.00 -7.71
C PRO A 103 -8.78 2.65 -7.11
N VAL A 104 -9.67 1.84 -6.54
CA VAL A 104 -10.90 2.31 -5.88
C VAL A 104 -10.96 1.95 -4.41
N GLU A 105 -10.40 0.81 -4.00
CA GLU A 105 -10.31 0.39 -2.60
C GLU A 105 -9.06 -0.45 -2.34
N THR A 106 -8.57 -0.41 -1.11
CA THR A 106 -7.64 -1.40 -0.58
C THR A 106 -8.36 -2.36 0.34
N ILE A 107 -7.89 -3.60 0.37
CA ILE A 107 -8.50 -4.68 1.12
C ILE A 107 -7.44 -5.34 1.98
N GLU A 108 -7.72 -5.49 3.27
CA GLU A 108 -6.90 -6.29 4.20
C GLU A 108 -7.59 -7.62 4.46
N VAL A 109 -6.90 -8.71 4.14
CA VAL A 109 -7.32 -10.08 4.46
C VAL A 109 -6.40 -10.67 5.52
N SER A 110 -7.00 -11.25 6.56
CA SER A 110 -6.28 -12.06 7.55
C SER A 110 -5.81 -13.36 6.92
N LEU A 111 -4.51 -13.62 6.91
CA LEU A 111 -3.95 -14.91 6.49
C LEU A 111 -4.18 -16.02 7.53
N GLN A 112 -4.51 -15.66 8.78
CA GLN A 112 -4.79 -16.62 9.84
C GLN A 112 -6.24 -17.11 9.82
N THR A 113 -7.19 -16.18 9.71
CA THR A 113 -8.64 -16.50 9.75
C THR A 113 -9.26 -16.56 8.36
N LEU A 114 -8.57 -16.10 7.32
CA LEU A 114 -9.09 -15.94 5.96
C LEU A 114 -10.28 -14.97 5.87
N GLU A 115 -10.38 -14.05 6.82
CA GLU A 115 -11.44 -13.05 6.88
C GLU A 115 -10.98 -11.72 6.28
N ILE A 116 -11.95 -10.97 5.73
CA ILE A 116 -11.74 -9.60 5.26
C ILE A 116 -11.81 -8.68 6.48
N ILE A 117 -10.67 -8.17 6.93
CA ILE A 117 -10.55 -7.27 8.09
C ILE A 117 -11.03 -5.87 7.70
N GLN A 118 -10.55 -5.37 6.55
CA GLN A 118 -10.85 -4.03 6.07
C GLN A 118 -11.02 -4.02 4.55
N CYS A 119 -11.86 -3.11 4.05
CA CYS A 119 -12.08 -2.88 2.63
C CYS A 119 -12.52 -1.40 2.51
N ARG A 120 -11.59 -0.52 2.11
CA ARG A 120 -11.76 0.94 2.21
C ARG A 120 -11.18 1.64 0.98
N GLY A 121 -11.92 2.61 0.47
CA GLY A 121 -11.53 3.52 -0.61
C GLY A 121 -11.13 4.89 -0.09
N PRO A 122 -11.33 5.96 -0.90
CA PRO A 122 -10.79 7.26 -0.61
C PRO A 122 -11.22 7.82 0.75
N ARG A 123 -10.26 8.35 1.52
CA ARG A 123 -10.49 8.93 2.86
C ARG A 123 -11.21 7.95 3.82
N ASN A 124 -10.87 6.67 3.75
CA ASN A 124 -11.43 5.59 4.58
C ASN A 124 -12.95 5.36 4.41
N LYS A 125 -13.52 5.73 3.26
CA LYS A 125 -14.94 5.51 2.94
C LYS A 125 -15.11 4.35 1.96
N TYR A 126 -16.33 3.81 1.88
CA TYR A 126 -16.66 2.82 0.86
C TYR A 126 -16.80 3.49 -0.52
N SER A 127 -16.31 2.82 -1.56
CA SER A 127 -16.54 3.20 -2.95
C SER A 127 -17.95 2.78 -3.39
N LYS A 128 -18.36 3.23 -4.58
CA LYS A 128 -19.64 2.81 -5.20
C LYS A 128 -19.68 1.31 -5.48
N ASP A 129 -18.52 0.69 -5.72
CA ASP A 129 -18.38 -0.71 -6.11
C ASP A 129 -18.06 -1.64 -4.93
N HIS A 130 -18.04 -1.12 -3.69
CA HIS A 130 -17.71 -1.86 -2.47
C HIS A 130 -18.37 -3.25 -2.38
N LYS A 131 -19.68 -3.34 -2.64
CA LYS A 131 -20.41 -4.62 -2.61
C LYS A 131 -19.92 -5.60 -3.68
N LYS A 132 -19.61 -5.10 -4.89
CA LYS A 132 -19.09 -5.93 -5.99
C LYS A 132 -17.69 -6.45 -5.65
N ILE A 133 -16.84 -5.59 -5.08
CA ILE A 133 -15.49 -5.92 -4.61
C ILE A 133 -15.53 -7.05 -3.59
N LEU A 134 -16.33 -6.89 -2.52
CA LEU A 134 -16.48 -7.92 -1.49
C LEU A 134 -17.01 -9.24 -2.06
N ASN A 135 -17.99 -9.18 -2.96
CA ASN A 135 -18.56 -10.38 -3.58
C ASN A 135 -17.54 -11.11 -4.47
N LEU A 136 -16.76 -10.38 -5.27
CA LEU A 136 -15.72 -10.97 -6.11
C LEU A 136 -14.62 -11.60 -5.24
N LEU A 137 -14.17 -10.91 -4.19
CA LEU A 137 -13.15 -11.43 -3.30
C LEU A 137 -13.63 -12.68 -2.55
N ARG A 138 -14.83 -12.64 -1.95
CA ARG A 138 -15.40 -13.79 -1.20
C ARG A 138 -15.49 -15.04 -2.05
N LYS A 139 -15.89 -14.92 -3.33
CA LYS A 139 -15.94 -16.04 -4.27
C LYS A 139 -14.57 -16.65 -4.57
N ASN A 140 -13.48 -15.89 -4.36
CA ASN A 140 -12.13 -16.29 -4.71
C ASN A 140 -11.20 -16.50 -3.49
N LEU A 141 -11.69 -16.33 -2.25
CA LEU A 141 -10.89 -16.54 -1.02
C LEU A 141 -10.26 -17.95 -0.96
N TYR A 142 -10.88 -18.95 -1.57
CA TYR A 142 -10.33 -20.31 -1.66
C TYR A 142 -8.96 -20.36 -2.35
N GLN A 143 -8.67 -19.45 -3.28
CA GLN A 143 -7.36 -19.38 -3.96
C GLN A 143 -6.27 -18.89 -3.01
N ILE A 144 -6.59 -17.93 -2.14
CA ILE A 144 -5.68 -17.46 -1.08
C ILE A 144 -5.43 -18.60 -0.10
N LYS A 145 -6.49 -19.32 0.31
CA LYS A 145 -6.38 -20.51 1.17
C LYS A 145 -5.45 -21.56 0.57
N ALA A 146 -5.58 -21.86 -0.72
CA ALA A 146 -4.73 -22.84 -1.40
C ALA A 146 -3.24 -22.46 -1.33
N ARG A 147 -2.89 -21.16 -1.40
CA ARG A 147 -1.50 -20.70 -1.25
C ARG A 147 -1.00 -20.78 0.19
N ILE A 148 -1.86 -20.57 1.18
CA ILE A 148 -1.52 -20.78 2.60
C ILE A 148 -1.18 -22.26 2.85
N GLU A 149 -2.02 -23.17 2.37
CA GLU A 149 -1.81 -24.61 2.59
C GLU A 149 -0.58 -25.13 1.85
N LYS A 150 -0.34 -24.68 0.61
CA LYS A 150 0.90 -25.00 -0.12
C LYS A 150 2.16 -24.50 0.60
N ARG A 151 2.10 -23.31 1.20
CA ARG A 151 3.23 -22.79 2.00
C ARG A 151 3.52 -23.67 3.21
N LYS A 152 2.50 -24.23 3.86
CA LYS A 152 2.68 -25.15 5.00
C LYS A 152 3.28 -26.49 4.56
N SER A 153 2.88 -27.02 3.39
CA SER A 153 3.49 -28.25 2.87
C SER A 153 4.96 -28.08 2.51
N ASP A 154 5.35 -26.90 2.04
CA ASP A 154 6.73 -26.59 1.64
C ASP A 154 7.63 -26.19 2.83
N SER A 155 7.06 -25.97 4.02
CA SER A 155 7.76 -25.76 5.28
C SER A 155 7.28 -26.79 6.31
N PRO A 156 7.62 -28.08 6.13
CA PRO A 156 7.27 -29.09 7.11
C PRO A 156 7.89 -28.68 8.45
N LEU A 157 7.05 -28.61 9.47
CA LEU A 157 7.47 -28.39 10.86
C LEU A 157 8.61 -29.35 11.17
N VAL A 158 9.78 -28.78 11.50
CA VAL A 158 10.74 -29.45 12.36
C VAL A 158 10.00 -29.66 13.68
N THR A 159 9.53 -30.88 13.89
CA THR A 159 9.07 -31.41 15.19
C THR A 159 10.18 -31.34 16.22
#